data_AF-A0A0C1HEI6-F1
#
_entry.id   AF-A0A0C1HEI6-F1
#
_cell.length_a   1.000
_cell.length_b   1.000
_cell.length_c   1.000
_cell.angle_alpha   90.00
_cell.angle_beta   90.00
_cell.angle_gamma   90.00
#
_symmetry.space_group_name_H-M   'P 1'
#
loop_
_entity.id
_entity.type
_entity.pdbx_description
1 polymer ?
#
loop_
_entity_poly.entity_id
_entity_poly.type
_entity_poly.pdbx_seq_one_letter_code
_entity_poly.pdbx_strand_id
1 'polypeptide(L)'
;MYNFFEQAKLVNYEGIEGISREETHEKDHGRIESRYVCVGNVLDWLPQREKWHSQSMIEVRSGRTIGDKVEQAIRYYGSSRKAGSKKFAKMLH
;
A
#
# COMPACT_ATOMS: atom_id res chain seq x y z
N MET A 1 -10.64 1.06 15.80
CA MET A 1 -10.01 -0.20 15.34
C MET A 1 -8.90 0.18 14.39
N TYR A 2 -7.63 0.10 14.82
CA TYR A 2 -6.50 0.41 13.95
C TYR A 2 -6.20 -0.82 13.09
N ASN A 3 -6.13 -0.63 11.77
CA ASN A 3 -5.59 -1.68 10.90
C ASN A 3 -4.05 -1.65 10.97
N PHE A 4 -3.42 -2.75 10.60
CA PHE A 4 -1.97 -2.87 10.68
C PHE A 4 -1.19 -1.85 9.88
N PHE A 5 -1.70 -1.40 8.74
CA PHE A 5 -1.01 -0.36 7.98
C PHE A 5 -1.00 0.96 8.75
N GLU A 6 -2.07 1.30 9.49
CA GLU A 6 -2.06 2.46 10.40
C GLU A 6 -1.03 2.29 11.52
N GLN A 7 -0.95 1.10 12.13
CA GLN A 7 0.05 0.83 13.18
C GLN A 7 1.47 0.88 12.62
N ALA A 8 1.69 0.34 11.44
CA ALA A 8 2.97 0.39 10.74
C ALA A 8 3.36 1.83 10.38
N LYS A 9 2.40 2.69 10.02
CA LYS A 9 2.64 4.13 9.79
C LYS A 9 3.10 4.85 11.06
N LEU A 10 2.54 4.53 12.23
CA LEU A 10 2.90 5.18 13.50
C LEU A 10 4.38 4.98 13.87
N VAL A 11 4.99 3.89 13.42
CA VAL A 11 6.40 3.59 13.62
C VAL A 11 7.23 3.82 12.35
N ASN A 12 6.69 4.53 11.36
CA ASN A 12 7.32 4.78 10.06
C ASN A 12 7.83 3.50 9.36
N TYR A 13 7.17 2.37 9.61
CA TYR A 13 7.52 1.03 9.12
C TYR A 13 8.89 0.51 9.63
N GLU A 14 9.52 1.18 10.59
CA GLU A 14 10.82 0.80 11.13
C GLU A 14 10.71 -0.44 12.02
N GLY A 15 11.66 -1.36 11.87
CA GLY A 15 11.70 -2.61 12.64
C GLY A 15 10.63 -3.64 12.27
N ILE A 16 9.81 -3.37 11.24
CA ILE A 16 8.80 -4.33 10.77
C ILE A 16 9.38 -5.16 9.62
N GLU A 17 9.79 -6.38 9.93
CA GLU A 17 10.28 -7.33 8.93
C GLU A 17 9.21 -7.67 7.89
N GLY A 18 9.64 -7.94 6.66
CA GLY A 18 8.76 -8.37 5.57
C GLY A 18 7.77 -7.31 5.05
N ILE A 19 7.92 -6.05 5.46
CA ILE A 19 7.29 -4.91 4.78
C ILE A 19 8.18 -4.39 3.65
N SER A 20 7.56 -4.02 2.53
CA SER A 20 8.20 -3.20 1.49
C SER A 20 7.30 -2.03 1.10
N ARG A 21 7.89 -0.90 0.73
CA ARG A 21 7.19 0.31 0.30
C ARG A 21 7.70 0.80 -1.04
N GLU A 22 6.83 1.41 -1.82
CA GLU A 22 7.17 2.12 -3.06
C GLU A 22 6.29 3.35 -3.14
N GLU A 23 6.87 4.45 -3.58
CA GLU A 23 6.21 5.73 -3.72
C GLU A 23 6.53 6.29 -5.09
N THR A 24 5.49 6.66 -5.83
CA THR A 24 5.63 7.30 -7.14
C THR A 24 4.93 8.64 -7.14
N HIS A 25 5.59 9.62 -7.75
CA HIS A 25 5.06 10.96 -7.98
C HIS A 25 5.23 11.31 -9.45
N GLU A 26 4.12 11.52 -10.11
CA GLU A 26 4.08 11.91 -11.51
C GLU A 26 3.46 13.30 -11.61
N LYS A 27 4.14 14.19 -12.33
CA LYS A 27 3.64 15.53 -12.64
C LYS A 27 3.45 15.61 -14.15
N ASP A 28 2.26 15.99 -14.57
CA ASP A 28 1.87 15.96 -15.97
C ASP A 28 0.82 17.03 -16.26
N HIS A 29 1.13 18.01 -17.11
CA HIS A 29 0.20 19.04 -17.61
C HIS A 29 -0.74 19.66 -16.55
N GLY A 30 -0.22 20.02 -15.37
CA GLY A 30 -1.01 20.63 -14.28
C GLY A 30 -1.74 19.64 -13.36
N ARG A 31 -1.55 18.33 -13.59
CA ARG A 31 -1.96 17.24 -12.70
C ARG A 31 -0.75 16.73 -11.92
N ILE A 32 -0.96 16.46 -10.64
CA ILE A 32 0.02 15.79 -9.78
C ILE A 32 -0.63 14.50 -9.28
N GLU A 33 -0.05 13.36 -9.62
CA GLU A 33 -0.46 12.07 -9.09
C GLU A 33 0.61 11.51 -8.16
N SER A 34 0.17 11.06 -7.00
CA SER A 34 0.97 10.40 -5.99
C SER A 34 0.39 9.03 -5.71
N ARG A 35 1.24 8.03 -5.60
CA ARG A 35 0.83 6.67 -5.25
C ARG A 35 1.81 6.09 -4.26
N TYR A 36 1.26 5.60 -3.14
CA TYR A 36 2.01 4.93 -2.09
C TYR A 36 1.52 3.49 -2.05
N VAL A 37 2.43 2.56 -2.27
CA VAL A 37 2.18 1.12 -2.20
C VAL A 37 2.94 0.57 -1.01
N CYS A 38 2.21 0.01 -0.05
CA CYS A 38 2.78 -0.70 1.09
C CYS A 38 2.39 -2.17 0.98
N VAL A 39 3.38 -3.07 1.03
CA VAL A 39 3.17 -4.52 0.98
C VAL A 39 3.67 -5.14 2.27
N GLY A 40 2.79 -5.80 3.01
CA GLY A 40 3.16 -6.65 4.13
C GLY A 40 3.10 -8.13 3.72
N ASN A 41 4.26 -8.80 3.77
CA ASN A 41 4.35 -10.26 3.59
C ASN A 41 4.28 -11.02 4.92
N VAL A 42 4.18 -10.31 6.04
CA VAL A 42 4.02 -10.88 7.37
C VAL A 42 2.55 -10.77 7.73
N LEU A 43 1.83 -11.87 7.58
CA LEU A 43 0.40 -11.97 7.88
C LEU A 43 0.15 -12.91 9.07
N ASP A 44 1.19 -13.41 9.73
CA ASP A 44 1.07 -14.39 10.84
C ASP A 44 0.29 -13.82 12.03
N TRP A 45 0.32 -12.51 12.20
CA TRP A 45 -0.39 -11.79 13.27
C TRP A 45 -1.85 -11.44 12.90
N LEU A 46 -2.31 -11.66 11.65
CA LEU A 46 -3.67 -11.31 11.24
C LEU A 46 -4.71 -12.30 11.79
N PRO A 47 -5.78 -11.80 12.44
CA PRO A 47 -6.85 -12.66 12.89
C PRO A 47 -7.54 -13.33 11.69
N GLN A 48 -7.86 -14.62 11.85
CA GLN A 48 -8.53 -15.44 10.84
C GLN A 48 -7.75 -15.61 9.53
N ARG A 49 -6.42 -15.44 9.51
CA ARG A 49 -5.55 -15.64 8.32
C ARG A 49 -5.94 -16.86 7.47
N GLU A 50 -6.27 -17.97 8.12
CA GLU A 50 -6.80 -19.22 7.54
C GLU A 50 -7.82 -18.96 6.40
N LYS A 51 -8.73 -18.00 6.61
CA LYS A 51 -9.86 -17.70 5.72
C LYS A 51 -9.49 -16.83 4.52
N TRP A 52 -8.38 -16.11 4.59
CA TRP A 52 -8.03 -15.09 3.59
C TRP A 52 -7.21 -15.67 2.43
N HIS A 53 -6.66 -16.89 2.60
CA HIS A 53 -5.81 -17.60 1.64
C HIS A 53 -4.73 -16.70 0.97
N SER A 54 -4.32 -15.64 1.66
CA SER A 54 -3.42 -14.62 1.16
C SER A 54 -2.07 -14.75 1.87
N GLN A 55 -0.99 -14.62 1.11
CA GLN A 55 0.39 -14.58 1.58
C GLN A 55 0.89 -13.14 1.74
N SER A 56 0.24 -12.17 1.08
CA SER A 56 0.55 -10.75 1.23
C SER A 56 -0.70 -9.90 1.32
N MET A 57 -0.61 -8.81 2.07
CA MET A 57 -1.59 -7.73 2.08
C MET A 57 -0.94 -6.48 1.50
N ILE A 58 -1.65 -5.77 0.62
CA ILE A 58 -1.17 -4.56 -0.02
C ILE A 58 -2.13 -3.41 0.26
N GLU A 59 -1.62 -2.31 0.78
CA GLU A 59 -2.31 -1.02 0.83
C GLU A 59 -1.83 -0.15 -0.33
N VAL A 60 -2.77 0.35 -1.12
CA VAL A 60 -2.51 1.36 -2.15
C VAL A 60 -3.22 2.64 -1.75
N ARG A 61 -2.46 3.71 -1.54
CA ARG A 61 -2.99 5.06 -1.36
C ARG A 61 -2.69 5.86 -2.60
N SER A 62 -3.72 6.36 -3.26
CA SER A 62 -3.59 7.21 -4.45
C SER A 62 -4.10 8.60 -4.12
N GLY A 63 -3.30 9.61 -4.43
CA GLY A 63 -3.71 11.02 -4.40
C GLY A 63 -3.57 11.61 -5.80
N ARG A 64 -4.57 12.36 -6.27
CA ARG A 64 -4.44 13.18 -7.47
C ARG A 64 -4.86 14.61 -7.19
N THR A 65 -4.10 15.56 -7.71
CA THR A 65 -4.38 16.99 -7.63
C THR A 65 -4.51 17.54 -9.04
N ILE A 66 -5.61 18.22 -9.34
CA ILE A 66 -5.86 18.88 -10.62
C ILE A 66 -6.42 20.27 -10.32
N GLY A 67 -5.63 21.32 -10.58
CA GLY A 67 -5.95 22.67 -10.12
C GLY A 67 -6.13 22.71 -8.60
N ASP A 68 -7.27 23.20 -8.12
CA ASP A 68 -7.59 23.28 -6.69
C ASP A 68 -8.24 22.00 -6.13
N LYS A 69 -8.48 20.98 -6.97
CA LYS A 69 -9.15 19.76 -6.55
C LYS A 69 -8.14 18.70 -6.14
N VAL A 70 -8.22 18.25 -4.89
CA VAL A 70 -7.47 17.10 -4.35
C VAL A 70 -8.41 15.92 -4.17
N GLU A 71 -8.05 14.77 -4.71
CA GLU A 71 -8.76 13.51 -4.50
C GLU A 71 -7.83 12.45 -3.93
N GLN A 72 -8.29 11.74 -2.90
CA GLN A 72 -7.54 10.69 -2.24
C GLN A 72 -8.39 9.42 -2.18
N ALA A 73 -7.75 8.27 -2.38
CA ALA A 73 -8.38 6.97 -2.23
C ALA A 73 -7.41 5.97 -1.60
N ILE A 74 -7.97 5.08 -0.77
CA ILE A 74 -7.25 3.97 -0.15
C ILE A 74 -7.91 2.68 -0.62
N ARG A 75 -7.11 1.73 -1.08
CA ARG A 75 -7.55 0.40 -1.51
C ARG A 75 -6.67 -0.66 -0.87
N TYR A 76 -7.29 -1.78 -0.50
CA TYR A 76 -6.60 -2.94 0.06
C TYR A 76 -6.72 -4.13 -0.90
N TYR A 77 -5.60 -4.83 -1.12
CA TYR A 77 -5.54 -6.01 -1.97
C TYR A 77 -4.90 -7.16 -1.20
N GLY A 78 -5.44 -8.37 -1.39
CA GLY A 78 -4.80 -9.61 -0.98
C GLY A 78 -4.04 -10.23 -2.15
N SER A 79 -2.89 -10.84 -1.88
CA SER A 79 -2.19 -11.68 -2.86
C SER A 79 -1.95 -13.06 -2.28
N SER A 80 -2.22 -14.11 -3.05
CA SER A 80 -1.92 -15.50 -2.69
C SER A 80 -0.43 -15.85 -2.79
N ARG A 81 0.43 -14.91 -3.19
CA ARG A 81 1.89 -15.05 -3.25
C ARG A 81 2.56 -13.90 -2.50
N LYS A 82 3.83 -14.08 -2.14
CA LYS A 82 4.66 -12.96 -1.65
C LYS A 82 4.77 -11.89 -2.74
N ALA A 83 4.54 -10.64 -2.37
CA ALA A 83 4.56 -9.51 -3.26
C ALA A 83 5.65 -8.51 -2.85
N GLY A 84 6.18 -7.78 -3.82
CA GLY A 84 7.11 -6.68 -3.59
C GLY A 84 6.48 -5.37 -4.05
N SER A 85 6.63 -4.31 -3.24
CA SER A 85 6.05 -2.99 -3.50
C SER A 85 6.34 -2.47 -4.91
N LYS A 86 7.60 -2.51 -5.35
CA LYS A 86 8.02 -2.05 -6.68
C LYS A 86 7.39 -2.82 -7.84
N LYS A 87 7.31 -4.15 -7.73
CA LYS A 87 6.69 -5.00 -8.76
C LYS A 87 5.19 -4.74 -8.83
N PHE A 88 4.54 -4.62 -7.67
CA PHE A 88 3.12 -4.34 -7.60
C PHE A 88 2.79 -2.93 -8.11
N ALA A 89 3.60 -1.93 -7.76
CA ALA A 89 3.44 -0.56 -8.24
C ALA A 89 3.43 -0.51 -9.77
N LYS A 90 4.34 -1.21 -10.45
CA LYS A 90 4.38 -1.31 -11.91
C LYS A 90 3.14 -1.94 -12.54
N MET A 91 2.42 -2.81 -11.83
CA MET A 91 1.18 -3.43 -12.34
C MET A 91 -0.04 -2.49 -12.27
N LEU A 92 0.07 -1.36 -11.56
CA LEU A 92 -1.01 -0.38 -11.41
C LEU A 92 -1.00 0.71 -12.51
N HIS A 93 -0.09 0.63 -13.48
CA HIS A 93 0.02 1.53 -14.62
C HIS A 93 -0.55 0.88 -15.89
#